data_AF-A0A937S9D9-F1
#
_entry.id   AF-A0A937S9D9-F1
#
_cell.length_a   1.000
_cell.length_b   1.000
_cell.length_c   1.000
_cell.angle_alpha   90.00
_cell.angle_beta   90.00
_cell.angle_gamma   90.00
#
_symmetry.space_group_name_H-M   'P 1'
#
loop_
_entity.id
_entity.type
_entity.pdbx_description
1 polymer ?
#
loop_
_entity_poly.entity_id
_entity_poly.type
_entity_poly.pdbx_seq_one_letter_code
_entity_poly.pdbx_strand_id
1 'polypeptide(L)'
;MEEIEVKLVRLCPNCGPVTDYDADFKCKACKQYTKEEVISGEVGIGPPGPGMEREERFERGRMCRVHGKEIDMNARVCQYCGTNIPDSRASENTITALAAIGGIFGLHGLGHITLGRIVIGFLALFAGLALIGGLIACAVMYYYYLEPTYIALMAILAIAYVFLFVWQVMDANASVRKYNQAYQSHAIR
;
A
#
# COMPACT_ATOMS: atom_id res chain seq x y z
N MET A 1 22.79 -26.49 -27.11
CA MET A 1 22.58 -25.32 -26.24
C MET A 1 22.91 -24.13 -27.10
N GLU A 2 21.89 -23.43 -27.58
CA GLU A 2 22.07 -22.17 -28.31
C GLU A 2 22.25 -21.06 -27.27
N GLU A 3 23.38 -20.37 -27.32
CA GLU A 3 23.67 -19.21 -26.47
C GLU A 3 22.86 -18.02 -26.99
N ILE A 4 21.84 -17.60 -26.24
CA ILE A 4 21.07 -16.40 -26.54
C ILE A 4 21.91 -15.20 -26.08
N GLU A 5 22.49 -14.45 -27.02
CA GLU A 5 23.14 -13.17 -26.73
C GLU A 5 22.08 -12.13 -26.32
N VAL A 6 22.01 -11.84 -25.03
CA VAL A 6 21.13 -10.80 -24.49
C VAL A 6 21.82 -9.44 -24.64
N LYS A 7 21.36 -8.64 -25.60
CA LYS A 7 21.88 -7.28 -25.81
C LYS A 7 21.03 -6.28 -25.00
N LEU A 8 21.61 -5.75 -23.91
CA LEU A 8 21.00 -4.69 -23.11
C LEU A 8 21.01 -3.37 -23.90
N VAL A 9 19.83 -2.79 -24.16
CA VAL A 9 19.69 -1.51 -24.86
C VAL A 9 18.92 -0.54 -23.96
N ARG A 10 19.42 0.69 -23.83
CA ARG A 10 18.75 1.78 -23.11
C ARG A 10 17.87 2.61 -24.05
N LEU A 11 16.65 2.89 -23.61
CA LEU A 11 15.65 3.63 -24.37
C LEU A 11 15.30 4.95 -23.64
N CYS A 12 15.34 6.10 -24.32
CA CYS A 12 14.66 7.34 -23.89
C CYS A 12 13.19 7.22 -24.33
N PRO A 13 12.22 7.42 -23.43
CA PRO A 13 10.79 7.35 -23.77
C PRO A 13 10.36 8.36 -24.85
N ASN A 14 11.15 9.42 -25.08
CA ASN A 14 10.86 10.45 -26.08
C ASN A 14 11.71 10.33 -27.36
N CYS A 15 12.88 9.68 -27.30
CA CYS A 15 13.83 9.64 -28.43
C CYS A 15 14.09 8.22 -28.95
N GLY A 16 13.51 7.20 -28.31
CA GLY A 16 13.78 5.81 -28.64
C GLY A 16 15.18 5.37 -28.17
N PRO A 17 15.84 4.42 -28.86
CA PRO A 17 17.11 3.86 -28.43
C PRO A 17 18.20 4.93 -28.46
N VAL A 18 18.82 5.17 -27.31
CA VAL A 18 19.84 6.21 -27.13
C VAL A 18 21.08 5.61 -26.53
N THR A 19 22.21 5.81 -27.21
CA THR A 19 23.53 5.36 -26.78
C THR A 19 24.25 6.40 -25.91
N ASP A 20 23.71 7.62 -25.83
CA ASP A 20 24.38 8.77 -25.20
C ASP A 20 23.53 9.38 -24.08
N TYR A 21 23.97 9.16 -22.83
CA TYR A 21 23.30 9.59 -21.61
C TYR A 21 24.29 10.22 -20.62
N ASP A 22 23.76 11.08 -19.74
CA ASP A 22 24.52 11.70 -18.67
C ASP A 22 24.82 10.71 -17.53
N ALA A 23 25.73 11.07 -16.62
CA ALA A 23 26.06 10.25 -15.44
C ALA A 23 24.83 9.92 -14.57
N ASP A 24 23.79 10.76 -14.64
CA ASP A 24 22.50 10.59 -13.97
C ASP A 24 21.47 9.77 -14.79
N PHE A 25 21.91 9.05 -15.83
CA PHE A 25 21.06 8.23 -16.71
C PHE A 25 19.95 9.01 -17.43
N LYS A 26 20.16 10.31 -17.64
CA LYS A 26 19.30 11.17 -18.45
C LYS A 26 19.80 11.20 -19.88
N CYS A 27 18.91 11.04 -20.85
CA CYS A 27 19.29 11.20 -22.25
C CYS A 27 19.69 12.64 -22.52
N LYS A 28 20.80 12.86 -23.22
CA LYS A 28 21.34 14.20 -23.45
C LYS A 28 20.44 15.07 -24.32
N ALA A 29 19.66 14.47 -25.23
CA ALA A 29 18.75 15.18 -26.12
C ALA A 29 17.44 15.61 -25.43
N CYS A 30 16.78 14.67 -24.74
CA CYS A 30 15.47 14.89 -24.13
C CYS A 30 15.55 15.34 -22.65
N LYS A 31 16.71 15.21 -22.00
CA LYS A 31 16.96 15.36 -20.54
C LYS A 31 16.03 14.53 -19.63
N GLN A 32 15.26 13.61 -20.22
CA GLN A 32 14.40 12.63 -19.54
C GLN A 32 15.21 11.41 -19.10
N TYR A 33 14.73 10.74 -18.06
CA TYR A 33 15.34 9.50 -17.56
C TYR A 33 15.17 8.36 -18.58
N THR A 34 16.27 7.66 -18.83
CA THR A 34 16.30 6.47 -19.69
C THR A 34 15.93 5.21 -18.88
N LYS A 35 15.21 4.28 -19.52
CA LYS A 35 14.93 2.95 -18.95
C LYS A 35 15.76 1.90 -19.67
N GLU A 36 16.26 0.91 -18.93
CA GLU A 36 16.87 -0.29 -19.50
C GLU A 36 15.77 -1.29 -19.83
N GLU A 37 15.69 -1.71 -21.09
CA GLU A 37 14.84 -2.81 -21.50
C GLU A 37 15.68 -3.90 -22.16
N VAL A 38 15.37 -5.14 -21.83
CA VAL A 38 16.03 -6.32 -22.39
C VAL A 38 15.30 -6.69 -23.67
N ILE A 39 15.86 -6.34 -24.82
CA ILE A 39 15.33 -6.82 -26.10
C ILE A 39 15.99 -8.17 -26.38
N SER A 40 15.29 -9.25 -26.03
CA SER A 40 15.66 -10.58 -26.52
C SER A 40 15.45 -10.60 -28.03
N GLY A 41 16.50 -10.90 -28.78
CA GLY A 41 16.43 -10.94 -30.23
C GLY A 41 15.50 -12.05 -30.71
N GLU A 42 14.41 -11.65 -31.37
CA GLU A 42 13.91 -12.23 -32.61
C GLU A 42 12.79 -11.32 -33.14
N VAL A 43 13.05 -10.66 -34.27
CA VAL A 43 12.03 -9.96 -35.06
C VAL A 43 11.18 -11.04 -35.72
N GLY A 44 10.24 -11.59 -34.96
CA GLY A 44 9.21 -12.48 -35.45
C GLY A 44 8.03 -11.68 -36.00
N ILE A 45 7.96 -11.55 -37.32
CA ILE A 45 6.73 -11.13 -38.02
C ILE A 45 5.71 -12.27 -37.84
N GLY A 46 4.96 -12.23 -36.73
CA GLY A 46 3.84 -13.11 -36.43
C GLY A 46 2.50 -12.39 -36.60
N PRO A 47 1.41 -13.11 -36.91
CA PRO A 47 0.09 -12.52 -37.17
C PRO A 47 -0.45 -11.81 -35.91
N PRO A 48 -1.37 -10.83 -36.06
CA PRO A 48 -1.81 -9.98 -34.96
C PRO A 48 -2.53 -10.83 -33.90
N GLY A 49 -1.82 -11.14 -32.82
CA GLY A 49 -2.39 -11.65 -31.58
C GLY A 49 -3.17 -10.56 -30.85
N PRO A 50 -3.89 -10.90 -29.75
CA PRO A 50 -4.84 -10.02 -29.06
C PRO A 50 -4.13 -8.94 -28.21
N GLY A 51 -3.26 -8.14 -28.84
CA GLY A 51 -2.52 -7.04 -28.23
C GLY A 51 -3.31 -5.73 -28.17
N MET A 52 -4.38 -5.61 -28.95
CA MET A 52 -5.12 -4.35 -29.09
C MET A 52 -5.87 -3.93 -27.81
N GLU A 53 -6.27 -4.88 -26.94
CA GLU A 53 -6.86 -4.56 -25.63
C GLU A 53 -5.82 -4.19 -24.55
N ARG A 54 -4.52 -4.46 -24.78
CA ARG A 54 -3.45 -4.21 -23.81
C ARG A 54 -2.88 -2.80 -23.94
N GLU A 55 -2.88 -2.23 -25.15
CA GLU A 55 -2.45 -0.85 -25.41
C GLU A 55 -3.52 0.18 -25.00
N GLU A 56 -4.82 -0.09 -25.17
CA GLU A 56 -5.88 0.81 -24.67
C GLU A 56 -5.93 0.91 -23.14
N ARG A 57 -5.35 -0.07 -22.43
CA ARG A 57 -5.17 -0.01 -20.98
C ARG A 57 -3.94 0.81 -20.58
N PHE A 58 -3.03 1.12 -21.51
CA PHE A 58 -1.82 1.92 -21.30
C PHE A 58 -2.01 3.41 -21.61
N GLU A 59 -2.96 3.77 -22.48
CA GLU A 59 -3.28 5.16 -22.83
C GLU A 59 -4.19 5.88 -21.82
N ARG A 60 -4.64 5.18 -20.79
CA ARG A 60 -5.53 5.74 -19.78
C ARG A 60 -4.69 6.52 -18.75
N GLY A 61 -4.42 7.80 -19.00
CA GLY A 61 -3.61 8.65 -18.12
C GLY A 61 -4.26 8.87 -16.75
N ARG A 62 -3.53 8.63 -15.65
CA ARG A 62 -3.97 9.09 -14.30
C ARG A 62 -3.80 10.59 -14.22
N MET A 63 -4.80 11.33 -13.74
CA MET A 63 -4.71 12.78 -13.59
C MET A 63 -4.44 13.20 -12.14
N CYS A 64 -3.53 14.14 -11.95
CA CYS A 64 -3.31 14.77 -10.65
C CYS A 64 -4.40 15.80 -10.40
N ARG A 65 -5.18 15.67 -9.32
CA ARG A 65 -6.21 16.67 -9.00
C ARG A 65 -5.65 18.03 -8.59
N VAL A 66 -4.44 18.09 -8.03
CA VAL A 66 -3.80 19.35 -7.59
C VAL A 66 -3.36 20.20 -8.78
N HIS A 67 -2.85 19.56 -9.84
CA HIS A 67 -2.26 20.25 -10.98
C HIS A 67 -2.99 20.05 -12.31
N GLY A 68 -3.98 19.16 -12.36
CA GLY A 68 -4.67 18.76 -13.59
C GLY A 68 -3.79 18.07 -14.62
N LYS A 69 -2.57 17.65 -14.24
CA LYS A 69 -1.58 17.06 -15.16
C LYS A 69 -1.68 15.55 -15.18
N GLU A 70 -1.49 14.96 -16.36
CA GLU A 70 -1.30 13.52 -16.52
C GLU A 70 -0.05 13.07 -15.78
N ILE A 71 -0.18 11.91 -15.16
CA ILE A 71 0.84 11.24 -14.36
C ILE A 71 1.01 9.84 -14.92
N ASP A 72 2.25 9.37 -14.96
CA ASP A 72 2.60 8.00 -15.35
C ASP A 72 1.74 6.99 -14.58
N MET A 73 1.20 6.00 -15.30
CA MET A 73 0.37 4.94 -14.74
C MET A 73 1.06 4.17 -13.60
N ASN A 74 2.39 4.15 -13.53
CA ASN A 74 3.16 3.49 -12.49
C ASN A 74 3.70 4.47 -11.41
N ALA A 75 3.36 5.75 -11.49
CA ALA A 75 3.80 6.72 -10.50
C ALA A 75 3.08 6.52 -9.15
N ARG A 76 3.82 6.07 -8.13
CA ARG A 76 3.35 6.03 -6.73
C ARG A 76 3.28 7.42 -6.09
N VAL A 77 3.96 8.39 -6.69
CA VAL A 77 4.05 9.78 -6.24
C VAL A 77 3.79 10.66 -7.45
N CYS A 78 2.89 11.63 -7.32
CA CYS A 78 2.71 12.62 -8.38
C CYS A 78 4.00 13.42 -8.57
N GLN A 79 4.55 13.41 -9.78
CA GLN A 79 5.79 14.09 -10.14
C GLN A 79 5.74 15.62 -9.97
N TYR A 80 4.54 16.20 -9.90
CA TYR A 80 4.34 17.66 -9.80
C TYR A 80 4.02 18.17 -8.40
N CYS A 81 3.33 17.39 -7.56
CA CYS A 81 2.97 17.81 -6.19
C CYS A 81 3.60 16.97 -5.07
N GLY A 82 4.27 15.85 -5.40
CA GLY A 82 4.78 14.94 -4.37
C GLY A 82 3.70 14.17 -3.61
N THR A 83 2.42 14.26 -4.00
CA THR A 83 1.34 13.52 -3.33
C THR A 83 1.41 12.04 -3.67
N ASN A 84 1.34 11.17 -2.66
CA ASN A 84 1.25 9.72 -2.86
C ASN A 84 -0.07 9.34 -3.54
N ILE A 85 0.00 8.52 -4.58
CA ILE A 85 -1.15 8.05 -5.35
C ILE A 85 -1.34 6.57 -5.02
N PRO A 86 -2.49 6.17 -4.48
CA PRO A 86 -2.77 4.76 -4.26
C PRO A 86 -2.83 4.00 -5.60
N ASP A 87 -2.18 2.85 -5.68
CA ASP A 87 -2.07 2.04 -6.91
C ASP A 87 -3.36 1.28 -7.25
N SER A 88 -4.14 0.94 -6.22
CA SER A 88 -5.40 0.21 -6.36
C SER A 88 -6.41 0.63 -5.30
N ARG A 89 -7.69 0.36 -5.56
CA ARG A 89 -8.74 0.49 -4.56
C ARG A 89 -8.51 -0.55 -3.46
N ALA A 90 -8.61 -0.13 -2.21
CA ALA A 90 -8.55 -1.03 -1.07
C ALA A 90 -9.95 -1.60 -0.77
N SER A 91 -10.02 -2.90 -0.47
CA SER A 91 -11.28 -3.56 -0.10
C SER A 91 -11.70 -3.15 1.31
N GLU A 92 -12.82 -2.42 1.41
CA GLU A 92 -13.40 -1.95 2.68
C GLU A 92 -13.75 -3.12 3.59
N ASN A 93 -14.34 -4.16 3.02
CA ASN A 93 -14.73 -5.36 3.74
C ASN A 93 -13.51 -6.10 4.27
N THR A 94 -12.47 -6.26 3.46
CA THR A 94 -11.26 -7.01 3.87
C THR A 94 -10.52 -6.29 4.99
N ILE A 95 -10.35 -4.98 4.91
CA ILE A 95 -9.60 -4.22 5.91
C ILE A 95 -10.38 -4.08 7.21
N THR A 96 -11.70 -3.85 7.12
CA THR A 96 -12.56 -3.82 8.30
C THR A 96 -12.63 -5.20 8.96
N ALA A 97 -12.70 -6.29 8.18
CA ALA A 97 -12.66 -7.65 8.69
C ALA A 97 -11.30 -7.97 9.35
N LEU A 98 -10.18 -7.55 8.76
CA LEU A 98 -8.85 -7.68 9.37
C LEU A 98 -8.75 -6.92 10.70
N ALA A 99 -9.29 -5.70 10.77
CA ALA A 99 -9.33 -4.93 12.01
C ALA A 99 -10.22 -5.58 13.08
N ALA A 100 -11.40 -6.08 12.69
CA ALA A 100 -12.35 -6.69 13.62
C ALA A 100 -11.93 -8.10 14.06
N ILE A 101 -11.67 -9.01 13.12
CA ILE A 101 -11.25 -10.39 13.43
C ILE A 101 -9.89 -10.36 14.12
N GLY A 102 -8.93 -9.59 13.59
CA GLY A 102 -7.63 -9.41 14.23
C GLY A 102 -7.77 -8.88 15.65
N GLY A 103 -8.58 -7.84 15.84
CA GLY A 103 -8.86 -7.25 17.15
C GLY A 103 -9.43 -8.24 18.17
N ILE A 104 -10.32 -9.15 17.77
CA ILE A 104 -10.88 -10.17 18.67
C ILE A 104 -9.77 -11.08 19.22
N PHE A 105 -8.81 -11.48 18.37
CA PHE A 105 -7.68 -12.33 18.75
C PHE A 105 -6.48 -11.56 19.32
N GLY A 106 -6.65 -10.28 19.65
CA GLY A 106 -5.56 -9.44 20.18
C GLY A 106 -4.59 -8.90 19.14
N LEU A 107 -4.77 -9.22 17.86
CA LEU A 107 -4.02 -8.67 16.73
C LEU A 107 -4.59 -7.31 16.31
N HIS A 108 -4.59 -6.37 17.25
CA HIS A 108 -5.01 -4.99 17.01
C HIS A 108 -4.10 -4.34 15.96
N GLY A 109 -4.65 -3.41 15.17
CA GLY A 109 -3.89 -2.63 14.20
C GLY A 109 -3.60 -3.29 12.83
N LEU A 110 -3.98 -4.55 12.60
CA LEU A 110 -3.77 -5.23 11.30
C LEU A 110 -4.41 -4.48 10.12
N GLY A 111 -5.60 -3.91 10.31
CA GLY A 111 -6.25 -3.10 9.28
C GLY A 111 -5.47 -1.85 8.91
N HIS A 112 -4.77 -1.23 9.86
CA HIS A 112 -3.92 -0.06 9.61
C HIS A 112 -2.61 -0.42 8.94
N ILE A 113 -2.01 -1.55 9.30
CA ILE A 113 -0.76 -2.04 8.69
C ILE A 113 -0.99 -2.35 7.21
N THR A 114 -2.11 -3.00 6.87
CA THR A 114 -2.43 -3.32 5.47
C THR A 114 -2.73 -2.08 4.61
N LEU A 115 -3.16 -0.98 5.24
CA LEU A 115 -3.29 0.33 4.60
C LEU A 115 -1.99 1.15 4.52
N GLY A 116 -0.87 0.62 5.00
CA GLY A 116 0.41 1.35 5.05
C GLY A 116 0.52 2.35 6.20
N ARG A 117 -0.45 2.43 7.12
CA ARG A 117 -0.38 3.24 8.35
C ARG A 117 0.36 2.49 9.45
N ILE A 118 1.61 2.14 9.18
CA ILE A 118 2.46 1.24 9.99
C ILE A 118 2.55 1.69 11.45
N VAL A 119 2.82 2.99 11.69
CA VAL A 119 2.99 3.54 13.05
C VAL A 119 1.73 3.34 13.90
N ILE A 120 0.56 3.67 13.35
CA ILE A 120 -0.71 3.55 14.07
C ILE A 120 -1.07 2.09 14.27
N GLY A 121 -0.79 1.25 13.26
CA GLY A 121 -0.97 -0.18 13.36
C GLY A 121 -0.17 -0.79 14.51
N PHE A 122 1.13 -0.47 14.62
CA PHE A 122 1.96 -0.96 15.72
C PHE A 122 1.52 -0.40 17.08
N LEU A 123 1.17 0.88 17.17
CA LEU A 123 0.66 1.47 18.42
C LEU A 123 -0.60 0.73 18.91
N ALA A 124 -1.55 0.48 18.00
CA ALA A 124 -2.75 -0.28 18.33
C ALA A 124 -2.43 -1.73 18.74
N LEU A 125 -1.51 -2.39 18.03
CA LEU A 125 -1.06 -3.75 18.34
C LEU A 125 -0.48 -3.85 19.76
N PHE A 126 0.48 -2.98 20.10
CA PHE A 126 1.12 -2.99 21.42
C PHE A 126 0.14 -2.60 22.53
N ALA A 127 -0.76 -1.65 22.28
CA ALA A 127 -1.81 -1.31 23.24
C ALA A 127 -2.75 -2.50 23.49
N GLY A 128 -3.16 -3.21 22.45
CA GLY A 128 -4.01 -4.41 22.56
C GLY A 128 -3.32 -5.53 23.33
N LEU A 129 -2.04 -5.80 23.02
CA LEU A 129 -1.22 -6.80 23.73
C LEU A 129 -1.03 -6.44 25.21
N ALA A 130 -0.79 -5.17 25.53
CA ALA A 130 -0.65 -4.71 26.90
C ALA A 130 -1.95 -4.89 27.70
N LEU A 131 -3.11 -4.63 27.09
CA LEU A 131 -4.41 -4.83 27.74
C LEU A 131 -4.71 -6.32 27.98
N ILE A 132 -4.47 -7.19 27.00
CA ILE A 132 -4.61 -8.65 27.17
C ILE A 132 -3.64 -9.17 28.22
N GLY A 133 -2.37 -8.77 28.16
CA GLY A 133 -1.36 -9.13 29.14
C GLY A 133 -1.74 -8.68 30.55
N GLY A 134 -2.29 -7.46 30.68
CA GLY A 134 -2.80 -6.92 31.94
C GLY A 134 -4.00 -7.71 32.48
N LEU A 135 -4.94 -8.11 31.61
CA LEU A 135 -6.09 -8.95 31.98
C LEU A 135 -5.61 -10.33 32.47
N ILE A 136 -4.69 -10.98 31.75
CA ILE A 136 -4.14 -12.28 32.16
C ILE A 136 -3.41 -12.13 33.50
N ALA A 137 -2.57 -11.11 33.66
CA ALA A 137 -1.84 -10.86 34.89
C ALA A 137 -2.78 -10.63 36.08
N CYS A 138 -3.81 -9.80 35.93
CA CYS A 138 -4.78 -9.55 36.99
C CYS A 138 -5.61 -10.81 37.33
N ALA A 139 -5.98 -11.62 36.34
CA ALA A 139 -6.69 -12.88 36.57
C ALA A 139 -5.82 -13.89 37.35
N VAL A 140 -4.53 -14.01 37.00
CA VAL A 140 -3.57 -14.86 37.71
C VAL A 140 -3.38 -14.37 39.14
N MET A 141 -3.16 -13.07 39.34
CA MET A 141 -2.99 -12.50 40.68
C MET A 141 -4.25 -12.70 41.54
N TYR A 142 -5.44 -12.49 40.98
CA TYR A 142 -6.69 -12.77 41.67
C TYR A 142 -6.80 -14.23 42.13
N TYR A 143 -6.42 -15.18 41.28
CA TYR A 143 -6.46 -16.60 41.60
C TYR A 143 -5.57 -16.96 42.80
N TYR A 144 -4.38 -16.37 42.91
CA TYR A 144 -3.44 -16.66 43.99
C TYR A 144 -3.70 -15.90 45.29
N TYR A 145 -4.10 -14.63 45.20
CA TYR A 145 -4.20 -13.75 46.36
C TYR A 145 -5.65 -13.48 46.81
N LEU A 146 -6.66 -13.81 45.99
CA LEU A 146 -8.08 -13.62 46.27
C LEU A 146 -8.46 -12.18 46.68
N GLU A 147 -7.64 -11.19 46.30
CA GLU A 147 -7.92 -9.79 46.61
C GLU A 147 -8.96 -9.21 45.64
N PRO A 148 -10.01 -8.53 46.14
CA PRO A 148 -11.08 -7.97 45.29
C PRO A 148 -10.61 -6.78 44.44
N THR A 149 -9.47 -6.17 44.77
CA THR A 149 -8.83 -5.10 43.99
C THR A 149 -8.57 -5.53 42.56
N TYR A 150 -8.17 -6.78 42.34
CA TYR A 150 -7.92 -7.33 41.01
C TYR A 150 -9.20 -7.49 40.18
N ILE A 151 -10.37 -7.71 40.80
CA ILE A 151 -11.66 -7.75 40.09
C ILE A 151 -11.97 -6.37 39.51
N ALA A 152 -11.77 -5.30 40.30
CA ALA A 152 -11.99 -3.93 39.84
C ALA A 152 -11.03 -3.57 38.68
N LEU A 153 -9.75 -3.94 38.80
CA LEU A 153 -8.76 -3.71 37.74
C LEU A 153 -9.11 -4.48 36.45
N MET A 154 -9.55 -5.73 36.56
CA MET A 154 -10.02 -6.53 35.43
C MET A 154 -11.18 -5.83 34.70
N ALA A 155 -12.16 -5.30 35.44
CA ALA A 155 -13.28 -4.58 34.85
C ALA A 155 -12.81 -3.32 34.08
N ILE A 156 -11.90 -2.54 34.67
CA ILE A 156 -11.35 -1.34 34.02
C ILE A 156 -10.59 -1.71 32.74
N LEU A 157 -9.72 -2.72 32.80
CA LEU A 157 -8.94 -3.17 31.64
C LEU A 157 -9.83 -3.74 30.53
N ALA A 158 -10.89 -4.47 30.89
CA ALA A 158 -11.85 -5.00 29.93
C ALA A 158 -12.61 -3.87 29.21
N ILE A 159 -13.02 -2.83 29.93
CA ILE A 159 -13.66 -1.64 29.34
C ILE A 159 -12.68 -0.93 28.39
N ALA A 160 -11.44 -0.72 28.81
CA ALA A 160 -10.40 -0.12 27.98
C ALA A 160 -10.14 -0.94 26.71
N TYR A 161 -10.14 -2.27 26.82
CA TYR A 161 -10.00 -3.18 25.68
C TYR A 161 -11.15 -3.04 24.67
N VAL A 162 -12.40 -3.04 25.14
CA VAL A 162 -13.57 -2.84 24.28
C VAL A 162 -13.52 -1.47 23.59
N PHE A 163 -13.12 -0.42 24.32
CA PHE A 163 -12.99 0.91 23.74
C PHE A 163 -11.93 0.96 22.64
N LEU A 164 -10.74 0.40 22.90
CA LEU A 164 -9.66 0.29 21.91
C LEU A 164 -10.14 -0.50 20.68
N PHE A 165 -10.83 -1.62 20.89
CA PHE A 165 -11.37 -2.46 19.85
C PHE A 165 -12.35 -1.71 18.93
N VAL A 166 -13.34 -1.02 19.50
CA VAL A 166 -14.31 -0.26 18.72
C VAL A 166 -13.62 0.88 17.98
N TRP A 167 -12.73 1.61 18.66
CA TRP A 167 -12.02 2.74 18.07
C TRP A 167 -11.15 2.32 16.87
N GLN A 168 -10.37 1.24 16.99
CA GLN A 168 -9.53 0.79 15.88
C GLN A 168 -10.36 0.34 14.65
N VAL A 169 -11.51 -0.29 14.85
CA VAL A 169 -12.36 -0.77 13.75
C VAL A 169 -12.97 0.43 13.03
N MET A 170 -13.47 1.42 13.78
CA MET A 170 -13.99 2.66 13.23
C MET A 170 -12.91 3.45 12.48
N ASP A 171 -11.71 3.58 13.05
CA ASP A 171 -10.61 4.32 12.42
C ASP A 171 -10.08 3.59 11.18
N ALA A 172 -9.98 2.26 11.20
CA ALA A 172 -9.60 1.47 10.03
C ALA A 172 -10.61 1.68 8.89
N ASN A 173 -11.92 1.58 9.17
CA ASN A 173 -12.96 1.82 8.16
C ASN A 173 -12.90 3.26 7.60
N ALA A 174 -12.76 4.27 8.48
CA ALA A 174 -12.60 5.66 8.07
C ALA A 174 -11.35 5.86 7.21
N SER A 175 -10.26 5.15 7.52
CA SER A 175 -9.01 5.18 6.76
C SER A 175 -9.16 4.58 5.37
N VAL A 176 -9.85 3.45 5.22
CA VAL A 176 -10.12 2.86 3.90
C VAL A 176 -10.97 3.81 3.05
N ARG A 177 -12.01 4.41 3.63
CA ARG A 177 -12.86 5.34 2.90
C ARG A 177 -12.06 6.52 2.37
N LYS A 178 -11.18 7.10 3.19
CA LYS A 178 -10.26 8.18 2.76
C LYS A 178 -9.29 7.70 1.68
N TYR A 179 -8.73 6.51 1.82
CA TYR A 179 -7.83 5.90 0.84
C TYR A 179 -8.53 5.67 -0.51
N ASN A 180 -9.75 5.15 -0.50
CA ASN A 180 -10.56 4.91 -1.69
C ASN A 180 -11.03 6.21 -2.35
N GLN A 181 -11.38 7.24 -1.56
CA GLN A 181 -11.68 8.57 -2.09
C GLN A 181 -10.46 9.19 -2.77
N ALA A 182 -9.28 9.06 -2.17
CA ALA A 182 -8.03 9.50 -2.79
C ALA A 182 -7.78 8.76 -4.12
N TYR A 183 -7.95 7.43 -4.14
CA TYR A 183 -7.87 6.62 -5.36
C TYR A 183 -8.84 7.10 -6.44
N GLN A 184 -10.13 7.24 -6.13
CA GLN A 184 -11.15 7.69 -7.10
C GLN A 184 -10.85 9.09 -7.65
N SER A 185 -10.32 9.99 -6.84
CA SER A 185 -9.97 11.34 -7.30
C SER A 185 -8.77 11.38 -8.27
N HIS A 186 -7.99 10.30 -8.36
CA HIS A 186 -6.86 10.13 -9.28
C HIS A 186 -7.12 9.07 -10.35
N ALA A 187 -8.23 8.34 -10.24
CA ALA A 187 -8.71 7.41 -11.24
C ALA A 187 -9.33 8.22 -12.40
N ILE A 188 -8.54 8.35 -13.45
CA ILE A 188 -8.85 8.60 -14.87
C ILE A 188 -10.30 8.99 -15.18
N ARG A 189 -10.42 10.17 -15.79
CA ARG A 189 -11.60 10.62 -16.51
C ARG A 189 -11.32 10.56 -18.00
#